data_AF-A0A354X443-F1
#
_entry.id   AF-A0A354X443-F1
#
_cell.length_a   1.000
_cell.length_b   1.000
_cell.length_c   1.000
_cell.angle_alpha   90.00
_cell.angle_beta   90.00
_cell.angle_gamma   90.00
#
_symmetry.space_group_name_H-M   'P 1'
#
loop_
_entity.id
_entity.type
_entity.pdbx_description
1 polymer ?
#
loop_
_entity_poly.entity_id
_entity_poly.type
_entity_poly.pdbx_seq_one_letter_code
_entity_poly.pdbx_strand_id
1 'polypeptide(L)'
;KVAWDWWNDWNIYGVDFESGVNTETYKYYIDFAYRNGIEYVILDEGWAVNLQADLFQVVPSIDLPEIIRYGNERNVGIILWAGYWAFDRDMERVCKHYADLGVKGFKVDFMDRDD
;
A
#
# COMPACT_ATOMS: atom_id res chain seq x y z
N LYS A 1 4.05 -7.21 -12.09
CA LYS A 1 2.57 -7.11 -12.16
C LYS A 1 2.05 -6.79 -10.77
N VAL A 2 0.83 -6.28 -10.65
CA VAL A 2 0.25 -5.89 -9.35
C VAL A 2 -1.10 -6.60 -9.19
N ALA A 3 -1.32 -7.23 -8.04
CA ALA A 3 -2.66 -7.61 -7.59
C ALA A 3 -3.31 -6.35 -7.01
N TRP A 4 -3.93 -5.56 -7.88
CA TRP A 4 -4.38 -4.21 -7.56
C TRP A 4 -5.67 -4.25 -6.74
N ASP A 5 -5.75 -3.38 -5.73
CA ASP A 5 -6.80 -3.28 -4.72
C ASP A 5 -7.89 -2.24 -5.10
N TRP A 6 -7.48 -1.08 -5.60
CA TRP A 6 -8.34 0.09 -5.79
C TRP A 6 -9.41 -0.08 -6.88
N TRP A 7 -9.04 -0.57 -8.06
CA TRP A 7 -9.98 -0.64 -9.21
C TRP A 7 -11.20 -1.54 -8.95
N ASN A 8 -11.02 -2.58 -8.13
CA ASN A 8 -12.09 -3.50 -7.73
C ASN A 8 -12.68 -3.17 -6.36
N ASP A 9 -12.34 -2.01 -5.80
CA ASP A 9 -12.92 -1.45 -4.57
C ASP A 9 -12.75 -2.36 -3.35
N TRP A 10 -11.60 -3.05 -3.26
CA TRP A 10 -11.35 -4.07 -2.23
C TRP A 10 -12.45 -5.14 -2.11
N ASN A 11 -13.35 -5.27 -3.10
CA ASN A 11 -14.64 -5.93 -2.97
C ASN A 11 -14.53 -7.45 -3.14
N ILE A 12 -13.74 -8.07 -2.25
CA ILE A 12 -13.46 -9.50 -2.21
C ILE A 12 -14.62 -10.26 -1.55
N TYR A 13 -14.91 -11.46 -2.06
CA TYR A 13 -16.01 -12.30 -1.60
C TYR A 13 -15.52 -13.61 -1.02
N GLY A 14 -16.35 -14.24 -0.17
CA GLY A 14 -16.07 -15.56 0.41
C GLY A 14 -14.99 -15.54 1.50
N VAL A 15 -14.78 -14.39 2.12
CA VAL A 15 -13.89 -14.21 3.28
C VAL A 15 -14.71 -14.09 4.58
N ASP A 16 -14.08 -14.32 5.72
CA ASP A 16 -14.67 -14.28 7.06
C ASP A 16 -14.44 -12.97 7.82
N PHE A 17 -13.96 -11.94 7.10
CA PHE A 17 -13.73 -10.58 7.61
C PHE A 17 -14.37 -9.54 6.69
N GLU A 18 -14.60 -8.33 7.21
CA GLU A 18 -15.09 -7.20 6.40
C GLU A 18 -13.96 -6.64 5.53
N SER A 19 -14.18 -6.62 4.21
CA SER A 19 -13.21 -6.13 3.25
C SER A 19 -13.06 -4.60 3.28
N GLY A 20 -11.86 -4.09 3.04
CA GLY A 20 -11.59 -2.66 2.90
C GLY A 20 -10.13 -2.33 3.15
N VAL A 21 -9.85 -1.09 3.53
CA VAL A 21 -8.49 -0.66 3.89
C VAL A 21 -8.13 -1.17 5.29
N ASN A 22 -7.80 -2.44 5.37
CA ASN A 22 -7.40 -3.12 6.60
C ASN A 22 -6.37 -4.24 6.35
N THR A 23 -5.65 -4.63 7.40
CA THR A 23 -4.56 -5.62 7.33
C THR A 23 -4.98 -6.96 6.72
N GLU A 24 -6.17 -7.48 7.07
CA GLU A 24 -6.63 -8.79 6.60
C GLU A 24 -6.94 -8.80 5.10
N THR A 25 -7.50 -7.70 4.59
CA THR A 25 -7.72 -7.52 3.15
C THR A 25 -6.39 -7.53 2.40
N TYR A 26 -5.37 -6.80 2.87
CA TYR A 26 -4.07 -6.80 2.20
C TYR A 26 -3.35 -8.15 2.29
N LYS A 27 -3.49 -8.89 3.41
CA LYS A 27 -2.99 -10.28 3.50
C LYS A 27 -3.65 -11.18 2.46
N TYR A 28 -4.96 -11.03 2.23
CA TYR A 28 -5.67 -11.75 1.17
C TYR A 28 -5.10 -11.45 -0.23
N TYR A 29 -4.86 -10.18 -0.58
CA TYR A 29 -4.24 -9.82 -1.87
C TYR A 29 -2.81 -10.38 -1.98
N ILE A 30 -2.04 -10.38 -0.90
CA ILE A 30 -0.68 -10.97 -0.88
C ILE A 30 -0.75 -12.47 -1.14
N ASP A 31 -1.67 -13.20 -0.50
CA ASP A 31 -1.83 -14.65 -0.72
C ASP A 31 -2.32 -14.96 -2.13
N PHE A 32 -3.20 -14.12 -2.69
CA PHE A 32 -3.56 -14.20 -4.11
C PHE A 32 -2.35 -13.96 -5.01
N ALA A 33 -1.57 -12.91 -4.77
CA ALA A 33 -0.41 -12.57 -5.57
C ALA A 33 0.63 -13.70 -5.54
N TYR A 34 0.97 -14.20 -4.35
CA TYR A 34 1.90 -15.30 -4.15
C TYR A 34 1.50 -16.56 -4.91
N ARG A 35 0.24 -17.01 -4.76
CA ARG A 35 -0.27 -18.22 -5.44
C ARG A 35 -0.23 -18.13 -6.96
N ASN A 36 -0.26 -16.92 -7.51
CA ASN A 36 -0.29 -16.67 -8.95
C ASN A 36 1.03 -16.15 -9.51
N GLY A 37 2.10 -16.09 -8.71
CA GLY A 37 3.40 -15.57 -9.16
C GLY A 37 3.36 -14.10 -9.55
N ILE A 38 2.48 -13.31 -8.92
CA ILE A 38 2.41 -11.85 -9.08
C ILE A 38 3.35 -11.21 -8.07
N GLU A 39 4.18 -10.30 -8.54
CA GLU A 39 5.34 -9.81 -7.81
C GLU A 39 5.01 -8.73 -6.78
N TYR A 40 3.88 -8.03 -6.93
CA TYR A 40 3.53 -6.88 -6.09
C TYR A 40 2.07 -6.82 -5.67
N VAL A 41 1.85 -6.24 -4.50
CA VAL A 41 0.58 -5.67 -4.04
C VAL A 41 0.82 -4.17 -3.80
N ILE A 42 -0.16 -3.36 -4.18
CA ILE A 42 -0.16 -1.94 -3.86
C ILE A 42 -1.17 -1.67 -2.75
N LEU A 43 -0.82 -0.79 -1.81
CA LEU A 43 -1.78 -0.12 -0.95
C LEU A 43 -2.08 1.21 -1.62
N ASP A 44 -3.22 1.29 -2.31
CA ASP A 44 -3.62 2.53 -2.99
C ASP A 44 -4.17 3.57 -2.01
N GLU A 45 -4.76 4.66 -2.49
CA GLU A 45 -5.32 5.70 -1.65
C GLU A 45 -6.19 5.15 -0.50
N GLY A 46 -5.86 5.53 0.74
CA GLY A 46 -6.60 5.18 1.96
C GLY A 46 -5.76 4.66 3.13
N TRP A 47 -4.54 4.15 2.90
CA TRP A 47 -3.70 3.60 3.97
C TRP A 47 -3.13 4.66 4.94
N ALA A 48 -2.99 5.91 4.48
CA ALA A 48 -2.60 7.05 5.29
C ALA A 48 -3.83 7.87 5.72
N VAL A 49 -3.75 8.55 6.87
CA VAL A 49 -4.85 9.33 7.44
C VAL A 49 -5.23 10.47 6.48
N ASN A 50 -6.50 10.47 6.07
CA ASN A 50 -7.02 11.42 5.10
C ASN A 50 -6.86 12.89 5.55
N LEU A 51 -6.68 13.80 4.59
CA LEU A 51 -6.56 15.25 4.75
C LEU A 51 -5.34 15.76 5.54
N GLN A 52 -4.48 14.89 6.09
CA GLN A 52 -3.24 15.30 6.78
C GLN A 52 -2.08 15.53 5.81
N ALA A 53 -2.17 14.94 4.62
CA ALA A 53 -1.08 14.85 3.65
C ALA A 53 0.22 14.34 4.30
N ASP A 54 0.12 13.44 5.28
CA ASP A 54 1.24 12.95 6.08
C ASP A 54 1.39 11.43 5.93
N LEU A 55 2.41 11.01 5.18
CA LEU A 55 2.65 9.59 4.92
C LEU A 55 2.99 8.83 6.20
N PHE A 56 3.54 9.48 7.24
CA PHE A 56 3.85 8.82 8.52
C PHE A 56 2.62 8.53 9.39
N GLN A 57 1.45 9.06 9.04
CA GLN A 57 0.21 8.79 9.75
C GLN A 57 -0.58 7.68 9.06
N VAL A 58 -0.39 6.44 9.53
CA VAL A 58 -1.10 5.25 9.03
C VAL A 58 -2.47 5.14 9.72
N VAL A 59 -3.50 4.72 8.98
CA VAL A 59 -4.84 4.51 9.57
C VAL A 59 -4.84 3.36 10.59
N PRO A 60 -5.66 3.41 11.67
CA PRO A 60 -5.62 2.41 12.73
C PRO A 60 -5.94 0.96 12.30
N SER A 61 -6.64 0.78 11.18
CA SER A 61 -6.98 -0.54 10.62
C SER A 61 -5.82 -1.21 9.88
N ILE A 62 -4.69 -0.49 9.70
CA ILE A 62 -3.52 -0.96 8.96
C ILE A 62 -2.33 -1.11 9.91
N ASP A 63 -1.79 -2.32 9.95
CA ASP A 63 -0.46 -2.61 10.48
C ASP A 63 0.50 -2.76 9.31
N LEU A 64 1.09 -1.63 8.90
CA LEU A 64 1.96 -1.59 7.73
C LEU A 64 3.24 -2.44 7.89
N PRO A 65 3.95 -2.41 9.05
CA PRO A 65 5.06 -3.35 9.29
C PRO A 65 4.68 -4.81 9.13
N GLU A 66 3.50 -5.23 9.62
CA GLU A 66 3.01 -6.60 9.47
C GLU A 66 2.73 -6.96 8.01
N ILE A 67 2.07 -6.07 7.25
CA ILE A 67 1.79 -6.29 5.82
C ILE A 67 3.10 -6.45 5.03
N ILE A 68 4.09 -5.58 5.28
CA ILE A 68 5.38 -5.63 4.60
C ILE A 68 6.12 -6.93 4.96
N ARG A 69 6.15 -7.30 6.23
CA ARG A 69 6.74 -8.57 6.69
C ARG A 69 6.07 -9.77 6.01
N TYR A 70 4.74 -9.82 6.02
CA TYR A 70 3.94 -10.91 5.45
C TYR A 70 4.15 -11.05 3.93
N GLY A 71 4.24 -9.93 3.21
CA GLY A 71 4.57 -9.89 1.78
C GLY A 71 5.98 -10.42 1.50
N ASN A 72 6.98 -9.95 2.25
CA ASN A 72 8.37 -10.39 2.09
C ASN A 72 8.54 -11.91 2.31
N GLU A 73 7.85 -12.49 3.30
CA GLU A 73 7.85 -13.95 3.56
C GLU A 73 7.29 -14.77 2.39
N ARG A 74 6.52 -14.14 1.51
CA ARG A 74 5.90 -14.74 0.31
C ARG A 74 6.52 -14.25 -0.99
N ASN A 75 7.64 -13.54 -0.95
CA ASN A 75 8.25 -12.92 -2.13
C ASN A 75 7.30 -11.98 -2.91
N VAL A 76 6.39 -11.31 -2.20
CA VAL A 76 5.49 -10.29 -2.76
C VAL A 76 5.91 -8.93 -2.23
N GLY A 77 6.31 -8.04 -3.12
CA GLY A 77 6.72 -6.67 -2.77
C GLY A 77 5.52 -5.75 -2.52
N ILE A 78 5.70 -4.80 -1.61
CA ILE A 78 4.70 -3.77 -1.33
C ILE A 78 5.06 -2.46 -2.06
N ILE A 79 4.08 -1.88 -2.73
CA ILE A 79 4.12 -0.52 -3.29
C ILE A 79 3.15 0.35 -2.49
N LEU A 80 3.54 1.57 -2.15
CA LEU A 80 2.67 2.53 -1.46
C LEU A 80 2.21 3.63 -2.41
N TRP A 81 0.91 3.89 -2.47
CA TRP A 81 0.41 5.10 -3.12
C TRP A 81 0.69 6.34 -2.26
N ALA A 82 0.96 7.48 -2.90
CA ALA A 82 1.10 8.76 -2.23
C ALA A 82 0.60 9.91 -3.14
N GLY A 83 -0.23 10.80 -2.60
CA GLY A 83 -0.54 12.06 -3.27
C GLY A 83 0.69 12.98 -3.33
N TYR A 84 0.81 13.76 -4.41
CA TYR A 84 1.95 14.63 -4.72
C TYR A 84 2.50 15.39 -3.51
N TRP A 85 1.67 16.20 -2.86
CA TRP A 85 2.14 17.07 -1.77
C TRP A 85 2.63 16.29 -0.55
N ALA A 86 1.97 15.18 -0.22
CA ALA A 86 2.36 14.33 0.90
C ALA A 86 3.73 13.68 0.67
N PHE A 87 4.06 13.37 -0.58
CA PHE A 87 5.34 12.81 -0.99
C PHE A 87 6.44 13.88 -1.11
N ASP A 88 6.18 14.96 -1.84
CA ASP A 88 7.17 15.99 -2.20
C ASP A 88 7.72 16.74 -0.98
N ARG A 89 6.85 17.05 0.00
CA ARG A 89 7.21 17.89 1.16
C ARG A 89 8.31 17.33 2.07
N ASP A 90 8.55 16.01 2.05
CA ASP A 90 9.56 15.31 2.88
C ASP A 90 10.14 14.08 2.16
N MET A 91 10.31 14.19 0.84
CA MET A 91 10.58 13.06 -0.06
C MET A 91 11.73 12.16 0.39
N GLU A 92 12.89 12.73 0.75
CA GLU A 92 14.07 11.94 1.11
C GLU A 92 13.83 11.11 2.38
N ARG A 93 13.21 11.72 3.39
CA ARG A 93 12.91 11.03 4.66
C ARG A 93 11.84 9.96 4.48
N VAL A 94 10.80 10.24 3.70
CA VAL A 94 9.77 9.26 3.31
C VAL A 94 10.42 8.06 2.62
N CYS A 95 11.22 8.31 1.57
CA CYS A 95 11.90 7.25 0.82
C CYS A 95 12.78 6.41 1.74
N LYS A 96 13.62 7.06 2.57
CA LYS A 96 14.50 6.37 3.51
C LYS A 96 13.72 5.51 4.49
N HIS A 97 12.70 6.07 5.14
CA HIS A 97 11.93 5.37 6.16
C HIS A 97 11.26 4.10 5.60
N TYR A 98 10.58 4.21 4.47
CA TYR A 98 9.85 3.08 3.89
C TYR A 98 10.76 2.07 3.20
N ALA A 99 11.88 2.50 2.62
CA ALA A 99 12.91 1.58 2.14
C ALA A 99 13.51 0.75 3.29
N ASP A 100 13.80 1.38 4.43
CA ASP A 100 14.32 0.70 5.63
C ASP A 100 13.30 -0.32 6.19
N LEU A 101 12.00 -0.07 6.05
CA LEU A 101 10.94 -1.03 6.39
C LEU A 101 10.76 -2.16 5.36
N GLY A 102 11.30 -2.00 4.15
CA GLY A 102 11.27 -3.01 3.09
C GLY A 102 10.25 -2.77 1.96
N VAL A 103 9.62 -1.60 1.90
CA VAL A 103 8.77 -1.17 0.78
C VAL A 103 9.59 -1.14 -0.51
N LYS A 104 8.98 -1.53 -1.64
CA LYS A 104 9.66 -1.68 -2.94
C LYS A 104 9.53 -0.49 -3.88
N GLY A 105 8.65 0.46 -3.56
CA GLY A 105 8.49 1.68 -4.36
C GLY A 105 7.21 2.43 -4.01
N PHE A 106 6.96 3.50 -4.78
CA PHE A 106 5.80 4.36 -4.63
C PHE A 106 5.04 4.54 -5.96
N LYS A 107 3.73 4.69 -5.87
CA LYS A 107 2.86 5.23 -6.93
C LYS A 107 2.51 6.67 -6.52
N VAL A 108 3.16 7.66 -7.15
CA VAL A 108 2.90 9.08 -6.85
C VAL A 108 1.82 9.61 -7.79
N ASP A 109 0.84 10.33 -7.26
CA ASP A 109 -0.37 10.71 -7.98
C ASP A 109 -0.76 12.18 -7.73
N PHE A 110 -1.69 12.71 -8.53
CA PHE A 110 -2.25 14.07 -8.40
C PHE A 110 -1.21 15.21 -8.49
N MET A 111 -0.24 15.12 -9.39
CA MET A 111 0.63 16.25 -9.73
C MET A 111 -0.13 17.33 -10.51
N ASP A 112 -1.00 16.91 -11.43
CA ASP A 112 -1.91 17.73 -12.25
C ASP A 112 -1.31 19.00 -12.86
N ARG A 113 -0.01 18.95 -13.17
CA ARG A 113 0.79 20.06 -13.71
C ARG A 113 1.83 19.55 -14.70
N ASP A 114 2.08 20.36 -15.71
CA ASP A 114 3.09 20.18 -16.77
C ASP A 114 3.76 21.50 -17.18
N ASP A 115 3.72 22.51 -16.29
CA ASP A 115 4.24 23.87 -16.52
C ASP A 115 5.71 23.97 -16.94
#